data_AF-B9M4K0-F1
#
_entry.id   AF-B9M4K0-F1
#
_cell.length_a   1.000
_cell.length_b   1.000
_cell.length_c   1.000
_cell.angle_alpha   90.00
_cell.angle_beta   90.00
_cell.angle_gamma   90.00
#
_symmetry.space_group_name_H-M   'P 1'
#
loop_
_entity.id
_entity.type
_entity.pdbx_description
1 polymer ?
#
loop_
_entity_poly.entity_id
_entity_poly.type
_entity_poly.pdbx_seq_one_letter_code
_entity_poly.pdbx_strand_id
1 'polypeptide(L)'
;MVGGFNHNIKYKGEIFHVQTEDSGIANPHIITLLYRGGTILASIKTSYADIIKVDNLEQVVEDLMKEQHKDMMRRLKSAEFDQRIFNKSPDNAAPAPVPEKKPAANGAGTQSLDEIILDYLITDDD
;
A
#
# COMPACT_ATOMS: atom_id res chain seq x y z
N MET A 1 -2.41 -8.06 17.48
CA MET A 1 -2.17 -7.03 16.46
C MET A 1 -1.79 -5.75 17.17
N VAL A 2 -0.89 -4.97 16.59
CA VAL A 2 -0.46 -3.67 17.11
C VAL A 2 -1.28 -2.55 16.46
N GLY A 3 -1.54 -1.47 17.19
CA GLY A 3 -2.30 -0.33 16.67
C GLY A 3 -1.59 0.38 15.51
N GLY A 4 -2.37 0.75 14.48
CA GLY A 4 -1.86 1.41 13.27
C GLY A 4 -1.41 2.86 13.46
N PHE A 5 -0.58 3.33 12.52
CA PHE A 5 -0.07 4.71 12.47
C PHE A 5 -0.63 5.46 11.27
N ASN A 6 -1.19 6.65 11.52
CA ASN A 6 -1.85 7.46 10.50
C ASN A 6 -1.37 8.91 10.55
N HIS A 7 -0.83 9.42 9.45
CA HIS A 7 -0.33 10.80 9.35
C HIS A 7 -0.70 11.47 8.03
N ASN A 8 -1.21 12.70 8.14
CA ASN A 8 -1.33 13.61 7.01
C ASN A 8 -0.07 14.47 6.91
N ILE A 9 0.52 14.54 5.71
CA ILE A 9 1.78 15.23 5.46
C ILE A 9 1.57 16.22 4.34
N LYS A 10 1.83 17.49 4.63
CA LYS A 10 1.86 18.53 3.59
C LYS A 10 3.22 18.52 2.90
N TYR A 11 3.22 18.35 1.59
CA TYR A 11 4.43 18.38 0.76
C TYR A 11 4.12 19.03 -0.59
N LYS A 12 4.96 20.00 -1.00
CA LYS A 12 4.80 20.78 -2.25
C LYS A 12 3.38 21.31 -2.53
N GLY A 13 2.68 21.74 -1.48
CA GLY A 13 1.35 22.35 -1.58
C GLY A 13 0.19 21.36 -1.51
N GLU A 14 0.45 20.06 -1.52
CA GLU A 14 -0.57 19.00 -1.46
C GLU A 14 -0.53 18.22 -0.14
N ILE A 15 -1.62 17.54 0.19
CA ILE A 15 -1.74 16.67 1.36
C ILE A 15 -1.62 15.22 0.91
N PHE A 16 -0.69 14.52 1.54
CA PHE A 16 -0.49 13.09 1.41
C PHE A 16 -0.90 12.40 2.69
N HIS A 17 -1.37 11.17 2.60
CA HIS A 17 -1.72 10.36 3.76
C HIS A 17 -0.81 9.14 3.81
N VAL A 18 -0.16 8.92 4.95
CA VAL A 18 0.63 7.72 5.22
C VAL A 18 -0.11 6.92 6.28
N GLN A 19 -0.38 5.65 5.98
CA GLN A 19 -1.03 4.70 6.87
C GLN A 19 -0.14 3.46 7.02
N THR A 20 0.02 2.96 8.24
CA THR A 20 0.76 1.72 8.54
C THR A 20 -0.07 0.82 9.45
N GLU A 21 -0.25 -0.43 9.05
CA GLU A 21 -1.07 -1.43 9.76
C GLU A 21 -0.28 -2.73 9.97
N ASP A 22 -0.62 -3.45 11.04
CA ASP A 22 -0.16 -4.81 11.35
C ASP A 22 -1.29 -5.80 11.07
N SER A 23 -1.05 -6.75 10.16
CA SER A 23 -2.01 -7.81 9.79
C SER A 23 -2.09 -8.96 10.82
N GLY A 24 -1.37 -8.87 11.93
CA GLY A 24 -1.43 -9.82 13.04
C GLY A 24 -0.72 -11.14 12.79
N ILE A 25 -0.67 -11.99 13.82
CA ILE A 25 0.15 -13.22 13.83
C ILE A 25 -0.31 -14.25 12.79
N ALA A 26 -1.61 -14.28 12.45
CA ALA A 26 -2.15 -15.15 11.41
C ALA A 26 -1.59 -14.81 10.02
N ASN A 27 -1.34 -13.52 9.77
CA ASN A 27 -0.74 -12.99 8.55
C ASN A 27 0.37 -12.00 8.92
N PRO A 28 1.57 -12.46 9.32
CA PRO A 28 2.57 -11.64 10.02
C PRO A 28 3.26 -10.64 9.09
N HIS A 29 2.53 -9.57 8.75
CA HIS A 29 2.94 -8.53 7.82
C HIS A 29 2.63 -7.15 8.37
N ILE A 30 3.58 -6.23 8.14
CA ILE A 30 3.40 -4.80 8.32
C ILE A 30 3.24 -4.17 6.95
N ILE A 31 2.13 -3.47 6.74
CA ILE A 31 1.80 -2.83 5.47
C ILE A 31 1.81 -1.32 5.67
N THR A 32 2.53 -0.59 4.83
CA THR A 32 2.51 0.89 4.81
C THR A 32 2.11 1.39 3.44
N LEU A 33 1.14 2.31 3.40
CA LEU A 33 0.57 2.86 2.19
C LEU A 33 0.73 4.38 2.18
N LEU A 34 1.12 4.92 1.03
CA LEU A 34 1.17 6.35 0.75
C LEU A 34 0.04 6.70 -0.23
N TYR A 35 -0.83 7.61 0.17
CA TYR A 35 -1.96 8.07 -0.63
C TYR A 35 -1.87 9.55 -1.02
N ARG A 36 -2.52 9.87 -2.14
CA ARG A 36 -2.87 11.23 -2.56
C ARG A 36 -4.30 11.22 -3.10
N GLY A 37 -5.21 11.93 -2.44
CA GLY A 37 -6.60 12.05 -2.89
C GLY A 37 -7.30 10.70 -3.14
N GLY A 38 -7.00 9.68 -2.33
CA GLY A 38 -7.54 8.32 -2.48
C GLY A 38 -6.76 7.39 -3.42
N THR A 39 -5.79 7.90 -4.19
CA THR A 39 -4.92 7.05 -5.03
C THR A 39 -3.67 6.61 -4.26
N ILE A 40 -3.34 5.32 -4.33
CA ILE A 40 -2.09 4.78 -3.78
C ILE A 40 -0.92 5.15 -4.68
N LEU A 41 0.08 5.83 -4.11
CA LEU A 41 1.32 6.21 -4.78
C LEU A 41 2.45 5.22 -4.52
N ALA A 42 2.48 4.61 -3.33
CA ALA A 42 3.48 3.62 -2.96
C ALA A 42 2.96 2.71 -1.85
N SER A 43 3.48 1.48 -1.80
CA SER A 43 3.24 0.53 -0.73
C SER A 43 4.56 -0.12 -0.31
N ILE A 44 4.66 -0.50 0.97
CA ILE A 44 5.70 -1.36 1.51
C ILE A 44 5.00 -2.47 2.28
N LYS A 45 5.42 -3.71 2.07
CA LYS A 45 4.97 -4.89 2.82
C LYS A 45 6.19 -5.58 3.39
N THR A 46 6.23 -5.75 4.70
CA THR A 46 7.35 -6.37 5.42
C THR A 46 6.82 -7.55 6.22
N SER A 47 7.36 -8.74 5.99
CA SER A 47 7.03 -9.91 6.81
C SER A 47 7.81 -9.87 8.12
N TYR A 48 7.18 -10.29 9.21
CA TYR A 48 7.81 -10.56 10.50
C TYR A 48 7.64 -12.03 10.94
N ALA A 49 7.33 -12.92 10.00
CA ALA A 49 7.12 -14.36 10.26
C ALA A 49 8.28 -15.02 11.03
N ASP A 50 9.51 -14.58 10.78
CA ASP A 50 10.72 -15.14 11.40
C ASP A 50 10.87 -14.79 12.89
N ILE A 51 10.14 -13.77 13.37
CA ILE A 51 10.27 -13.26 14.74
C ILE A 51 9.01 -13.50 15.58
N ILE A 52 8.00 -14.23 15.09
CA ILE A 52 6.73 -14.44 15.83
C ILE A 52 6.90 -15.10 17.21
N LYS A 53 8.04 -15.75 17.47
CA LYS A 53 8.32 -16.46 18.74
C LYS A 53 9.17 -15.66 19.71
N VAL A 54 9.54 -14.42 19.38
CA VAL A 54 10.34 -13.59 20.29
C VAL A 54 9.49 -13.15 21.48
N ASP A 55 10.11 -13.08 22.65
CA ASP A 55 9.52 -12.37 23.78
C ASP A 55 9.35 -10.89 23.39
N ASN A 56 8.26 -10.28 23.83
CA ASN A 56 7.89 -8.89 23.51
C ASN A 56 7.60 -8.61 22.02
N LEU A 57 7.06 -9.60 21.30
CA LEU A 57 6.68 -9.47 19.88
C LEU A 57 5.94 -8.16 19.57
N GLU A 58 4.96 -7.77 20.39
CA GLU A 58 4.18 -6.54 20.18
C GLU A 58 5.05 -5.29 20.12
N GLN A 59 6.04 -5.17 21.02
CA GLN A 59 6.94 -4.03 21.03
C GLN A 59 7.84 -4.02 19.79
N VAL A 60 8.32 -5.19 19.37
CA VAL A 60 9.17 -5.33 18.18
C VAL A 60 8.39 -4.97 16.91
N VAL A 61 7.15 -5.45 16.79
CA VAL A 61 6.26 -5.12 15.67
C VAL A 61 5.95 -3.62 15.66
N GLU A 62 5.65 -3.03 16.82
CA GLU A 62 5.40 -1.59 16.93
C GLU A 62 6.62 -0.76 16.46
N ASP A 63 7.83 -1.17 16.84
CA ASP A 63 9.06 -0.47 16.44
C ASP A 63 9.35 -0.60 14.95
N LEU A 64 9.14 -1.79 14.37
CA LEU A 64 9.21 -2.03 12.93
C LEU A 64 8.19 -1.16 12.17
N MET A 65 6.96 -1.08 12.67
CA MET A 65 5.91 -0.22 12.11
C MET A 65 6.32 1.25 12.15
N LYS A 66 6.83 1.74 13.28
CA LYS A 66 7.32 3.12 13.42
C LYS A 66 8.46 3.42 12.45
N GLU A 67 9.39 2.48 12.26
CA GLU A 67 10.51 2.63 11.33
C GLU A 67 10.02 2.71 9.89
N GLN A 68 9.21 1.74 9.44
CA GLN A 68 8.66 1.69 8.09
C GLN A 68 7.79 2.92 7.78
N HIS A 69 6.99 3.37 8.75
CA HIS A 69 6.18 4.57 8.63
C HIS A 69 7.05 5.81 8.44
N LYS A 70 8.07 6.01 9.30
CA LYS A 70 9.02 7.13 9.19
C LYS A 70 9.79 7.10 7.87
N ASP A 71 10.18 5.92 7.40
CA ASP A 71 10.87 5.77 6.13
C ASP A 71 10.00 6.23 4.95
N MET A 72 8.73 5.81 4.88
CA MET A 72 7.80 6.28 3.84
C MET A 72 7.67 7.81 3.84
N MET A 73 7.59 8.44 5.02
CA MET A 73 7.56 9.91 5.13
C MET A 73 8.85 10.57 4.63
N ARG A 74 10.01 9.96 4.89
CA ARG A 74 11.31 10.47 4.40
C ARG A 74 11.39 10.37 2.89
N ARG A 75 11.01 9.24 2.32
CA ARG A 75 10.97 9.00 0.86
C ARG A 75 10.07 10.01 0.13
N LEU A 76 8.92 10.33 0.72
CA LEU A 76 8.07 11.41 0.23
C LEU A 76 8.79 12.76 0.24
N LYS A 77 9.42 13.11 1.35
CA LYS A 77 10.12 14.40 1.50
C LYS A 77 11.41 14.51 0.69
N SER A 78 12.04 13.37 0.34
CA SER A 78 13.24 13.31 -0.50
C SER A 78 12.92 13.34 -1.99
N ALA A 79 11.69 13.69 -2.37
CA ALA A 79 11.26 13.80 -3.75
C ALA A 79 11.27 12.49 -4.55
N GLU A 80 11.30 11.32 -3.89
CA GLU A 80 11.38 10.02 -4.59
C GLU A 80 10.16 9.80 -5.51
N PHE A 81 8.98 10.26 -5.09
CA PHE A 81 7.74 10.08 -5.82
C PHE A 81 7.40 11.27 -6.74
N ASP A 82 8.25 12.31 -6.81
CA ASP A 82 7.94 13.54 -7.52
C ASP A 82 7.65 13.34 -9.00
N GLN A 83 8.37 12.43 -9.67
CA GLN A 83 8.11 12.13 -11.08
C GLN A 83 6.70 11.59 -11.31
N ARG A 84 6.23 10.73 -10.39
CA ARG A 84 4.88 10.16 -10.44
C ARG A 84 3.80 11.18 -10.02
N ILE A 85 4.15 12.11 -9.12
CA ILE A 85 3.20 13.08 -8.55
C ILE A 85 3.05 14.33 -9.44
N PHE A 86 4.14 14.89 -9.96
CA PHE A 86 4.20 16.22 -10.57
C PHE A 86 4.61 16.23 -12.05
N ASN A 87 5.24 15.17 -12.56
CA ASN A 87 5.58 15.13 -13.97
C ASN A 87 4.34 14.76 -14.78
N LYS A 88 3.69 15.77 -15.36
CA LYS A 88 2.73 15.58 -16.45
C LYS A 88 3.51 15.19 -17.71
N SER A 89 3.71 13.90 -17.92
CA SER A 89 3.63 13.42 -19.31
C SER A 89 2.16 13.54 -19.72
N PRO A 90 1.81 14.17 -20.85
CA PRO A 90 0.54 13.87 -21.48
C PRO A 90 0.62 12.38 -21.87
N ASP A 91 -0.40 11.62 -21.53
CA ASP A 91 -0.59 10.22 -21.91
C ASP A 91 0.32 9.17 -21.26
N ASN A 92 -0.18 8.60 -20.15
CA ASN A 92 -0.47 7.16 -20.09
C ASN A 92 -1.61 6.89 -19.10
N ALA A 93 -2.73 7.58 -19.32
CA ALA A 93 -4.05 7.02 -19.08
C ALA A 93 -4.69 6.76 -20.46
N ALA A 94 -4.01 5.99 -21.30
CA ALA A 94 -4.70 5.29 -22.38
C ALA A 94 -5.17 3.96 -21.78
N PRO A 95 -6.47 3.63 -21.80
CA PRO A 95 -6.86 2.23 -21.67
C PRO A 95 -6.13 1.48 -22.80
N ALA A 96 -5.52 0.34 -22.48
CA ALA A 96 -4.93 -0.51 -23.51
C ALA A 96 -5.94 -0.68 -24.66
N PRO A 97 -5.54 -0.55 -25.93
CA PRO A 97 -6.46 -0.78 -27.03
C PRO A 97 -6.90 -2.24 -26.94
N VAL A 98 -8.16 -2.44 -26.57
CA VAL A 98 -8.83 -3.74 -26.72
C VAL A 98 -8.81 -4.06 -28.22
N PRO A 99 -8.10 -5.11 -28.68
CA PRO A 99 -8.33 -5.60 -30.01
C PRO A 99 -9.71 -6.27 -30.00
N GLU A 100 -10.68 -5.62 -30.62
CA GLU A 100 -12.01 -6.17 -30.88
C GLU A 100 -11.86 -7.40 -31.80
N LYS A 101 -11.86 -8.60 -31.20
CA LYS A 101 -12.19 -9.85 -31.88
C LYS A 101 -13.39 -10.50 -31.17
N LYS A 102 -14.50 -10.57 -31.92
CA LYS A 102 -15.76 -11.28 -31.62
C LYS A 102 -15.51 -12.80 -31.36
N PRO A 103 -16.48 -13.51 -30.75
CA PRO A 103 -16.42 -14.00 -29.37
C PRO A 103 -16.13 -15.50 -29.29
N ALA A 104 -15.31 -15.92 -28.32
CA ALA A 104 -15.26 -17.32 -27.89
C ALA A 104 -14.71 -17.42 -26.45
N ALA A 105 -15.62 -17.79 -25.55
CA ALA A 105 -15.45 -18.59 -24.34
C ALA A 105 -14.12 -18.54 -23.53
N ASN A 106 -14.34 -18.19 -22.25
CA ASN A 106 -13.67 -18.68 -21.03
C ASN A 106 -12.43 -17.94 -20.51
N GLY A 107 -12.62 -17.31 -19.34
CA GLY A 107 -11.61 -17.22 -18.27
C GLY A 107 -10.85 -15.90 -18.18
N ALA A 108 -11.51 -14.82 -17.74
CA ALA A 108 -10.86 -13.56 -17.38
C ALA A 108 -10.59 -13.49 -15.87
N GLY A 109 -9.38 -13.09 -15.50
CA GLY A 109 -9.00 -12.76 -14.13
C GLY A 109 -7.87 -11.73 -14.15
N THR A 110 -8.20 -10.50 -14.50
CA THR A 110 -7.32 -9.34 -14.25
C THR A 110 -7.91 -8.65 -13.03
N GLN A 111 -7.26 -8.77 -11.88
CA GLN A 111 -7.82 -8.26 -10.62
C GLN A 111 -7.96 -6.74 -10.70
N SER A 112 -9.20 -6.27 -10.54
CA SER A 112 -9.51 -4.85 -10.45
C SER A 112 -8.96 -4.29 -9.13
N LEU A 113 -8.76 -2.96 -9.04
CA LEU A 113 -8.36 -2.31 -7.78
C LEU A 113 -9.37 -2.61 -6.66
N ASP A 114 -10.64 -2.76 -7.03
CA ASP A 114 -11.70 -3.18 -6.11
C ASP A 114 -11.46 -4.61 -5.62
N GLU A 115 -11.07 -5.56 -6.48
CA GLU A 115 -10.70 -6.92 -6.05
C GLU A 115 -9.47 -6.95 -5.15
N ILE A 116 -8.48 -6.08 -5.36
CA ILE A 116 -7.30 -6.01 -4.48
C ILE A 116 -7.68 -5.44 -3.10
N ILE A 117 -8.59 -4.46 -3.08
CA ILE A 117 -9.13 -3.89 -1.83
C ILE A 117 -10.09 -4.87 -1.15
N LEU A 118 -10.90 -5.61 -1.92
CA LEU A 118 -11.80 -6.63 -1.43
C LEU A 118 -11.04 -7.87 -0.92
N ASP A 119 -9.96 -8.31 -1.55
CA ASP A 119 -9.11 -9.39 -1.02
C ASP A 119 -8.44 -8.97 0.30
N TYR A 120 -8.11 -7.68 0.45
CA TYR A 120 -7.63 -7.09 1.70
C TYR A 120 -8.72 -6.96 2.77
N LEU A 121 -10.00 -6.76 2.40
CA LEU A 121 -11.13 -6.60 3.34
C LEU A 121 -11.89 -7.90 3.65
N ILE A 122 -11.81 -8.90 2.78
CA ILE A 122 -12.53 -10.19 2.92
C ILE A 122 -11.74 -11.20 3.76
N THR A 123 -10.42 -11.02 3.92
CA THR A 123 -9.59 -11.93 4.72
C THR A 123 -9.72 -11.74 6.24
N ASP A 124 -10.69 -10.94 6.72
CA ASP A 124 -10.94 -10.60 8.13
C ASP A 124 -12.24 -11.23 8.72
N ASP A 125 -12.78 -12.32 8.14
CA ASP A 125 -13.90 -13.05 8.74
C ASP A 125 -13.64 -14.58 8.73
N ASP A 126 -12.76 -15.04 9.63
CA ASP A 126 -12.76 -16.39 10.25
C ASP A 126 -11.82 -16.44 11.48
#